data_AF-A0A1S3R0U5-F1
#
_entry.id   AF-A0A1S3R0U5-F1
#
_cell.length_a   1.000
_cell.length_b   1.000
_cell.length_c   1.000
_cell.angle_alpha   90.00
_cell.angle_beta   90.00
_cell.angle_gamma   90.00
#
_symmetry.space_group_name_H-M   'P 1'
#
loop_
_entity.id
_entity.type
_entity.pdbx_description
1 polymer ?
#
loop_
_entity_poly.entity_id
_entity_poly.type
_entity_poly.pdbx_seq_one_letter_code
_entity_poly.pdbx_strand_id
1 'polypeptide(L)'
;MDGTVNFYRGWDQYKNGFGHAAGEYWLGLDTIYLLTLKKTYELRVDMEDFDGQKAYAFYASFAISPEVTDPELDGYKLQVTGFKDGGAGENSSTSLEKHLGCIH
;
A
#
# COMPACT_ATOMS: atom_id res chain seq x y z
N MET A 1 5.01 10.76 13.34
CA MET A 1 3.74 10.01 13.44
C MET A 1 3.41 9.93 14.92
N ASP A 2 2.24 10.42 15.33
CA ASP A 2 1.85 10.53 16.75
C ASP A 2 1.12 9.27 17.25
N GLY A 3 0.88 8.28 16.36
CA GLY A 3 0.29 6.98 16.71
C GLY A 3 -1.16 7.08 17.16
N THR A 4 -1.84 8.15 16.77
CA THR A 4 -3.20 8.46 17.23
C THR A 4 -4.26 7.62 16.50
N VAL A 5 -3.94 7.10 15.30
CA VAL A 5 -4.84 6.24 14.55
C VAL A 5 -4.51 4.78 14.80
N ASN A 6 -5.49 4.04 15.34
CA ASN A 6 -5.39 2.59 15.42
C ASN A 6 -5.50 1.98 14.00
N PHE A 7 -4.49 1.23 13.57
CA PHE A 7 -4.48 0.47 12.31
C PHE A 7 -4.93 -0.99 12.48
N TYR A 8 -5.15 -1.47 13.71
CA TYR A 8 -5.83 -2.74 13.95
C TYR A 8 -7.34 -2.56 13.76
N ARG A 9 -7.78 -2.68 12.51
CA ARG A 9 -9.13 -2.38 12.01
C ARG A 9 -9.69 -3.57 11.24
N GLY A 10 -11.01 -3.67 11.17
CA GLY A 10 -11.69 -4.72 10.42
C GLY A 10 -11.60 -4.52 8.89
N TRP A 11 -11.91 -5.57 8.14
CA TRP A 11 -11.87 -5.59 6.67
C TRP A 11 -12.60 -4.41 6.03
N ASP A 12 -13.85 -4.15 6.44
CA ASP A 12 -14.67 -3.08 5.88
C ASP A 12 -14.01 -1.70 5.98
N GLN A 13 -13.19 -1.46 7.02
CA GLN A 13 -12.50 -0.19 7.20
C GLN A 13 -11.29 -0.10 6.26
N TYR A 14 -10.56 -1.18 6.03
CA TYR A 14 -9.48 -1.22 5.04
C TYR A 14 -10.01 -1.11 3.61
N LYS A 15 -11.19 -1.67 3.35
CA LYS A 15 -11.90 -1.52 2.08
C LYS A 15 -12.30 -0.07 1.81
N ASN A 16 -13.00 0.56 2.76
CA ASN A 16 -13.55 1.91 2.59
C ASN A 16 -12.56 3.05 2.86
N GLY A 17 -11.52 2.82 3.65
CA GLY A 17 -10.62 3.86 4.16
C GLY A 17 -10.99 4.35 5.55
N PHE A 18 -10.02 4.95 6.25
CA PHE A 18 -10.19 5.54 7.58
C PHE A 18 -9.11 6.57 7.90
N GLY A 19 -9.31 7.33 8.97
CA GLY A 19 -8.37 8.36 9.42
C GLY A 19 -8.63 9.73 8.79
N HIS A 20 -7.64 10.61 8.84
CA HIS A 20 -7.79 12.00 8.38
C HIS A 20 -6.58 12.46 7.55
N ALA A 21 -6.84 13.09 6.40
CA ALA A 21 -5.78 13.51 5.48
C ALA A 21 -4.80 14.54 6.06
N ALA A 22 -5.19 15.26 7.12
CA ALA A 22 -4.30 16.16 7.84
C ALA A 22 -3.37 15.45 8.86
N GLY A 23 -3.48 14.13 8.98
CA GLY A 23 -2.69 13.28 9.88
C GLY A 23 -2.51 11.88 9.31
N GLU A 24 -2.78 10.85 10.13
CA GLU A 24 -2.69 9.45 9.71
C GLU A 24 -4.01 9.02 9.04
N TYR A 25 -3.91 8.42 7.86
CA TYR A 25 -5.07 7.89 7.14
C TYR A 25 -4.73 6.72 6.22
N TRP A 26 -5.75 5.93 5.91
CA TRP A 26 -5.77 4.90 4.89
C TRP A 26 -6.83 5.28 3.85
N LEU A 27 -6.43 5.33 2.57
CA LEU A 27 -7.29 5.82 1.48
C LEU A 27 -8.49 4.89 1.17
N GLY A 28 -8.37 3.60 1.52
CA GLY A 28 -9.35 2.57 1.16
C GLY A 28 -8.95 1.81 -0.10
N LEU A 29 -9.04 0.48 -0.04
CA LEU A 29 -8.70 -0.41 -1.15
C LEU A 29 -9.56 -0.15 -2.39
N ASP A 30 -10.85 0.17 -2.23
CA ASP A 30 -11.75 0.50 -3.36
C ASP A 30 -11.28 1.75 -4.12
N THR A 31 -10.91 2.79 -3.37
CA THR A 31 -10.39 4.02 -3.95
C THR A 31 -9.06 3.77 -4.67
N ILE A 32 -8.16 3.01 -4.05
CA ILE A 32 -6.86 2.66 -4.64
C ILE A 32 -7.05 1.85 -5.93
N TYR A 33 -7.90 0.82 -5.91
CA TYR A 33 -8.26 0.03 -7.10
C TYR A 33 -8.72 0.93 -8.25
N LEU A 34 -9.73 1.77 -8.00
CA LEU A 34 -10.29 2.69 -9.00
C LEU A 34 -9.28 3.70 -9.53
N LEU A 35 -8.33 4.15 -8.70
CA LEU A 35 -7.24 5.01 -9.15
C LEU A 35 -6.32 4.26 -10.12
N THR A 36 -5.89 3.07 -9.75
CA THR A 36 -4.92 2.28 -10.54
C THR A 36 -5.46 1.75 -11.87
N LEU A 37 -6.78 1.68 -12.05
CA LEU A 37 -7.39 1.35 -13.34
C LEU A 37 -7.28 2.48 -14.39
N LYS A 38 -7.11 3.73 -13.96
CA LYS A 38 -7.18 4.89 -14.88
C LYS A 38 -5.92 5.05 -15.71
N LYS A 39 -4.76 4.78 -15.10
CA LYS A 39 -3.42 4.96 -15.67
C LYS A 39 -2.43 4.07 -14.93
N THR A 40 -1.23 3.92 -15.49
CA THR A 40 -0.09 3.39 -14.74
C THR A 40 0.41 4.43 -13.75
N TYR A 41 0.60 4.01 -12.49
CA TYR A 41 1.12 4.85 -11.41
C TYR A 41 2.41 4.26 -10.85
N GLU A 42 3.34 5.13 -10.46
CA GLU A 42 4.53 4.78 -9.70
C GLU A 42 4.19 4.75 -8.20
N LEU A 43 4.79 3.83 -7.45
CA LEU A 43 4.64 3.74 -6.00
C LEU A 43 5.97 4.02 -5.32
N ARG A 44 5.97 4.94 -4.35
CA ARG A 44 7.09 5.19 -3.44
C ARG A 44 6.62 5.00 -2.01
N VAL A 45 7.33 4.17 -1.27
CA VAL A 45 7.10 3.92 0.16
C VAL A 45 8.29 4.46 0.92
N ASP A 46 8.10 5.55 1.64
CA ASP A 46 9.12 6.13 2.53
C ASP A 46 8.99 5.52 3.94
N MET A 47 10.13 5.15 4.53
CA MET A 47 10.24 4.53 5.85
C MET A 47 11.31 5.26 6.67
N GLU A 48 11.09 5.34 7.98
CA GLU A 48 12.02 5.92 8.95
C GLU A 48 12.10 4.98 10.16
N ASP A 49 13.31 4.64 10.59
CA ASP A 49 13.52 3.85 11.81
C ASP A 49 13.56 4.73 13.07
N PHE A 50 13.63 4.09 14.25
CA PHE A 50 13.66 4.80 15.54
C PHE A 50 14.94 5.63 15.74
N ASP A 51 16.01 5.34 15.00
CA ASP A 51 17.27 6.07 15.02
C ASP A 51 17.28 7.23 14.00
N GLY A 52 16.16 7.46 13.30
CA GLY A 52 15.97 8.51 12.32
C GLY A 52 16.58 8.22 10.95
N GLN A 53 17.01 6.98 10.70
CA GLN A 53 17.50 6.56 9.38
C GLN A 53 16.31 6.44 8.44
N LYS A 54 16.41 7.09 7.27
CA LYS A 54 15.36 7.11 6.26
C LYS A 54 15.75 6.20 5.11
N ALA A 55 14.77 5.45 4.64
CA ALA A 55 14.88 4.58 3.49
C ALA A 55 13.63 4.70 2.62
N TYR A 56 13.72 4.29 1.36
CA TYR A 56 12.53 4.18 0.52
C TYR A 56 12.56 2.94 -0.38
N ALA A 57 11.38 2.43 -0.71
CA ALA A 57 11.16 1.46 -1.76
C ALA A 57 10.42 2.14 -2.91
N PHE A 58 10.89 1.96 -4.14
CA PHE A 58 10.27 2.54 -5.32
C PHE A 58 9.85 1.45 -6.31
N TYR A 59 8.69 1.60 -6.93
CA TYR A 59 8.18 0.75 -8.00
C TYR A 59 7.72 1.59 -9.18
N ALA A 60 8.16 1.22 -10.38
CA ALA A 60 7.82 1.91 -11.62
C ALA A 60 6.35 1.71 -12.03
N SER A 61 5.71 0.64 -11.57
CA SER A 61 4.28 0.39 -11.78
C SER A 61 3.67 -0.23 -10.54
N PHE A 62 2.45 0.22 -10.22
CA PHE A 62 1.63 -0.25 -9.11
C PHE A 62 0.16 -0.32 -9.54
N ALA A 63 -0.48 -1.45 -9.27
CA ALA A 63 -1.91 -1.66 -9.45
C ALA A 63 -2.47 -2.65 -8.41
N ILE A 64 -3.77 -2.54 -8.14
CA ILE A 64 -4.51 -3.51 -7.33
C ILE A 64 -5.45 -4.26 -8.27
N SER A 65 -5.42 -5.59 -8.24
CA SER A 65 -6.31 -6.50 -8.97
C SER A 65 -6.67 -6.04 -10.41
N PRO A 66 -5.69 -5.63 -11.25
CA PRO A 66 -5.97 -4.95 -12.52
C PRO A 66 -6.66 -5.84 -13.57
N GLU A 67 -6.70 -7.15 -13.36
CA GLU A 67 -7.22 -8.14 -14.30
C GLU A 67 -8.67 -8.58 -14.00
N VAL A 68 -9.27 -8.09 -12.90
CA VAL A 68 -10.64 -8.44 -12.50
C VAL A 68 -11.53 -7.21 -12.41
N THR A 69 -12.83 -7.41 -12.63
CA THR A 69 -13.85 -6.37 -12.47
C THR A 69 -14.33 -6.21 -11.04
N ASP A 70 -14.19 -7.26 -10.22
CA ASP A 70 -14.51 -7.26 -8.80
C ASP A 70 -13.22 -7.58 -8.03
N PRO A 71 -12.55 -6.57 -7.44
CA PRO A 71 -11.29 -6.77 -6.73
C PRO A 71 -11.46 -7.55 -5.42
N GLU A 72 -12.67 -7.67 -4.86
CA GLU A 72 -12.90 -8.46 -3.65
C GLU A 72 -12.73 -9.95 -3.92
N LEU A 73 -13.10 -10.41 -5.13
CA LEU A 73 -12.94 -11.81 -5.54
C LEU A 73 -11.46 -12.22 -5.69
N ASP A 74 -10.60 -11.25 -5.97
CA ASP A 74 -9.15 -11.42 -6.08
C ASP A 74 -8.41 -10.95 -4.80
N GLY A 75 -9.15 -10.59 -3.75
CA GLY A 75 -8.61 -10.17 -2.46
C GLY A 75 -7.77 -8.90 -2.51
N TYR A 76 -8.03 -8.00 -3.47
CA TYR A 76 -7.24 -6.79 -3.73
C TYR A 76 -5.74 -7.09 -3.91
N LYS A 77 -5.43 -8.12 -4.70
CA LYS A 77 -4.06 -8.53 -4.98
C LYS A 77 -3.21 -7.39 -5.53
N LEU A 78 -2.09 -7.16 -4.86
CA LEU A 78 -1.08 -6.19 -5.29
C LEU A 78 -0.32 -6.69 -6.52
N GLN A 79 -0.19 -5.84 -7.54
CA GLN A 79 0.73 -6.02 -8.64
C GLN A 79 1.71 -4.84 -8.71
N VAL A 80 3.01 -5.13 -8.61
CA VAL A 80 4.08 -4.13 -8.69
C VAL A 80 5.20 -4.58 -9.60
N THR A 81 5.81 -3.66 -10.34
CA THR A 81 6.98 -3.94 -11.18
C THR A 81 8.01 -2.80 -11.14
N GLY A 82 9.23 -3.10 -11.59
CA GLY A 82 10.31 -2.10 -11.67
C GLY A 82 10.80 -1.61 -10.31
N PHE A 83 10.96 -2.54 -9.35
CA PHE A 83 11.49 -2.26 -8.03
C PHE A 83 12.87 -1.59 -8.11
N LYS A 84 13.07 -0.54 -7.31
CA LYS A 84 14.36 0.10 -7.07
C LYS A 84 14.54 0.28 -5.57
N ASP A 85 15.66 -0.24 -5.07
CA ASP A 85 16.04 -0.07 -3.67
C ASP A 85 16.57 1.35 -3.43
N GLY A 86 15.95 2.06 -2.50
CA GLY A 86 16.35 3.36 -2.00
C GLY A 86 17.03 3.30 -0.64
N GLY A 87 17.66 2.17 -0.30
CA GLY A 87 18.25 1.90 1.01
C GLY A 87 17.29 1.20 1.99
N ALA A 88 16.16 0.70 1.48
CA ALA A 88 15.16 -0.07 2.24
C ALA A 88 15.46 -1.58 2.30
N GLY A 89 16.41 -2.03 1.47
CA GLY A 89 16.79 -3.43 1.35
C GLY A 89 15.75 -4.27 0.61
N GLU A 90 16.20 -5.37 0.00
CA GLU A 90 15.35 -6.29 -0.78
C GLU A 90 14.21 -6.91 0.04
N ASN A 91 14.34 -6.98 1.38
CA ASN A 91 13.29 -7.51 2.26
C ASN A 91 12.03 -6.63 2.26
N SER A 92 12.13 -5.34 1.95
CA SER A 92 10.98 -4.44 1.91
C SER A 92 10.02 -4.77 0.77
N SER A 93 10.52 -5.30 -0.36
CA SER A 93 9.65 -5.75 -1.44
C SER A 93 8.83 -6.96 -1.03
N THR A 94 9.47 -7.94 -0.40
CA THR A 94 8.78 -9.12 0.13
C THR A 94 7.81 -8.78 1.27
N SER A 95 8.09 -7.72 2.04
CA SER A 95 7.24 -7.28 3.15
C SER A 95 5.98 -6.59 2.64
N LEU A 96 6.07 -5.77 1.59
CA LEU A 96 4.90 -5.13 0.97
C LEU A 96 3.99 -6.14 0.27
N GLU A 97 4.56 -7.09 -0.46
CA GLU A 97 3.78 -8.19 -1.07
C GLU A 97 3.08 -9.05 -0.01
N LYS A 98 3.73 -9.32 1.13
CA LYS A 98 3.13 -10.05 2.24
C LYS A 98 2.07 -9.22 2.98
N HIS A 99 2.35 -7.95 3.29
CA HIS A 99 1.46 -7.14 4.11
C HIS A 99 0.16 -6.79 3.36
N LEU A 100 0.25 -6.50 2.06
CA LEU A 100 -0.93 -6.23 1.22
C LEU A 100 -1.59 -7.52 0.73
N GLY A 101 -0.85 -8.62 0.55
CA GLY A 101 -1.40 -9.93 0.20
C GLY A 101 -2.00 -10.73 1.37
N CYS A 102 -1.76 -10.33 2.61
CA CYS A 102 -2.29 -10.99 3.82
C CYS A 102 -3.48 -10.26 4.45
N ILE A 103 -4.07 -9.25 3.81
CA ILE A 103 -5.34 -8.70 4.27
C ILE A 103 -6.45 -9.69 3.86
N HIS A 104 -6.67 -10.70 4.71
CA HIS A 104 -7.83 -11.61 4.69
C HIS A 104 -8.88 -11.16 5.70
#